data_AF-A0A1Y5HL66-F1
#
_entry.id   AF-A0A1Y5HL66-F1
#
_cell.length_a   1.000
_cell.length_b   1.000
_cell.length_c   1.000
_cell.angle_alpha   90.00
_cell.angle_beta   90.00
_cell.angle_gamma   90.00
#
_symmetry.space_group_name_H-M   'P 1'
#
loop_
_entity.id
_entity.type
_entity.pdbx_description
1 polymer ?
#
loop_
_entity_poly.entity_id
_entity_poly.type
_entity_poly.pdbx_seq_one_letter_code
_entity_poly.pdbx_strand_id
1 'polypeptide(L)'
;MHTPAITGTGVFTPSQIITNAELVQAFNAYADLTNAKNAEAIAAGNIEPMAHSSVEFILKASGIEQRYVMDKSGILDPEIMYPQLRQRSDDDPSIMAEMALDAAHKALAQAGRTAADVDLVICAASNLERAYPAVAIEIQQLLGIQGFAFDMNVACSSATFGIQAAADMVRSGSVRAALVVNPEICSGHLEWRDRDC
;
A
#
# COMPACT_ATOMS: atom_id res chain seq x y z
N MET A 1 13.34 -33.38 -3.94
CA MET A 1 12.54 -32.31 -3.30
C MET A 1 13.20 -31.00 -3.68
N HIS A 2 12.48 -30.05 -4.27
CA HIS A 2 13.07 -28.76 -4.67
C HIS A 2 13.34 -27.90 -3.42
N THR A 3 14.45 -27.16 -3.43
CA THR A 3 14.80 -26.22 -2.36
C THR A 3 14.35 -24.81 -2.77
N PRO A 4 13.31 -24.24 -2.14
CA PRO A 4 12.91 -22.86 -2.41
C PRO A 4 13.96 -21.88 -1.90
N ALA A 5 14.17 -20.80 -2.65
CA ALA A 5 15.05 -19.70 -2.28
C ALA A 5 14.49 -18.38 -2.82
N ILE A 6 14.70 -17.28 -2.10
CA ILE A 6 14.45 -15.92 -2.61
C ILE A 6 15.67 -15.52 -3.44
N THR A 7 15.51 -15.43 -4.76
CA THR A 7 16.61 -15.14 -5.70
C THR A 7 16.64 -13.70 -6.18
N GLY A 8 15.60 -12.91 -5.89
CA GLY A 8 15.51 -11.51 -6.28
C GLY A 8 14.38 -10.80 -5.54
N THR A 9 14.53 -9.50 -5.39
CA THR A 9 13.62 -8.57 -4.72
C THR A 9 13.63 -7.24 -5.50
N GLY A 10 12.53 -6.52 -5.44
CA GLY A 10 12.39 -5.23 -6.10
C GLY A 10 11.44 -4.34 -5.32
N VAL A 11 11.68 -3.04 -5.38
CA VAL A 11 10.92 -2.04 -4.63
C VAL A 11 10.50 -0.92 -5.57
N PHE A 12 9.20 -0.64 -5.57
CA PHE A 12 8.63 0.59 -6.07
C PHE A 12 8.51 1.59 -4.92
N THR A 13 8.87 2.84 -5.16
CA THR A 13 8.72 3.93 -4.20
C THR A 13 8.00 5.09 -4.89
N PRO A 14 6.83 5.54 -4.39
CA PRO A 14 6.16 6.73 -4.91
C PRO A 14 7.08 7.96 -4.87
N SER A 15 6.89 8.91 -5.79
CA SER A 15 7.73 10.11 -5.85
C SER A 15 7.39 11.17 -4.80
N GLN A 16 6.17 11.15 -4.27
CA GLN A 16 5.69 12.16 -3.34
C GLN A 16 5.95 11.74 -1.89
N ILE A 17 6.42 12.69 -1.10
CA ILE A 17 6.77 12.51 0.31
C ILE A 17 5.96 13.49 1.14
N ILE A 18 5.39 13.02 2.25
CA ILE A 18 4.83 13.87 3.31
C ILE A 18 5.75 13.80 4.52
N THR A 19 6.33 14.94 4.90
CA THR A 19 7.07 15.07 6.17
C THR A 19 6.10 15.15 7.35
N ASN A 20 6.58 14.85 8.56
CA ASN A 20 5.76 15.09 9.77
C ASN A 20 5.31 16.55 9.89
N ALA A 21 6.16 17.51 9.51
CA ALA A 21 5.83 18.93 9.60
C ALA A 21 4.64 19.30 8.71
N GLU A 22 4.63 18.82 7.46
CA GLU A 22 3.52 19.04 6.54
C GLU A 22 2.24 18.37 7.02
N LEU A 23 2.33 17.13 7.50
CA LEU A 23 1.17 16.38 8.00
C LEU A 23 0.56 17.05 9.24
N VAL A 24 1.40 17.46 10.19
CA VAL A 24 0.96 18.15 11.42
C VAL A 24 0.32 19.49 11.08
N GLN A 25 0.88 20.23 10.12
CA GLN A 25 0.29 21.48 9.66
C GLN A 25 -1.13 21.26 9.09
N ALA A 26 -1.30 20.28 8.21
CA ALA A 26 -2.61 19.95 7.63
C ALA A 26 -3.60 19.47 8.70
N PHE A 27 -3.18 18.55 9.57
CA PHE A 27 -4.01 18.01 10.64
C PHE A 27 -4.45 19.10 11.63
N ASN A 28 -3.56 20.00 12.04
CA ASN A 28 -3.90 21.07 12.99
C ASN A 28 -4.86 22.09 12.35
N ALA A 29 -4.69 22.39 11.06
CA ALA A 29 -5.66 23.21 10.33
C ALA A 29 -7.04 22.52 10.26
N TYR A 30 -7.09 21.20 10.04
CA TYR A 30 -8.35 20.44 10.08
C TYR A 30 -8.99 20.46 11.47
N ALA A 31 -8.19 20.29 12.53
CA ALA A 31 -8.65 20.36 13.91
C ALA A 31 -9.22 21.75 14.25
N ASP A 32 -8.57 22.83 13.80
CA ASP A 32 -9.05 24.20 13.98
C ASP A 32 -10.38 24.44 13.26
N LEU A 33 -10.49 24.01 11.99
CA LEU A 33 -11.74 24.08 11.23
C LEU A 33 -12.86 23.29 11.90
N THR A 34 -12.55 22.11 12.42
CA THR A 34 -13.53 21.25 13.09
C THR A 34 -13.98 21.84 14.42
N ASN A 35 -13.04 22.37 15.22
CA ASN A 35 -13.36 23.03 16.48
C ASN A 35 -14.19 24.30 16.26
N ALA A 36 -13.87 25.11 15.24
CA ALA A 36 -14.66 26.28 14.88
C ALA A 36 -16.09 25.91 14.45
N LYS A 37 -16.24 24.86 13.61
CA LYS A 37 -17.56 24.35 13.20
C LYS A 37 -18.40 23.83 14.37
N ASN A 38 -17.76 23.31 15.41
CA ASN A 38 -18.43 22.72 16.58
C ASN A 38 -18.37 23.62 17.83
N ALA A 39 -18.06 24.91 17.70
CA ALA A 39 -17.76 25.79 18.83
C ALA A 39 -18.88 25.84 19.89
N GLU A 40 -20.15 25.89 19.46
CA GLU A 40 -21.30 25.90 20.37
C GLU A 40 -21.45 24.57 21.12
N ALA A 41 -21.27 23.44 20.44
CA ALA A 41 -21.36 22.12 21.05
C ALA A 41 -20.20 21.87 22.04
N ILE A 42 -19.01 22.37 21.73
CA ILE A 42 -17.84 22.35 22.63
C ILE A 42 -18.10 23.22 23.85
N ALA A 43 -18.59 24.45 23.68
CA ALA A 43 -18.91 25.34 24.79
C ALA A 43 -20.02 24.79 25.71
N ALA A 44 -20.94 24.01 25.17
CA ALA A 44 -21.97 23.30 25.92
C ALA A 44 -21.48 22.01 26.61
N GLY A 45 -20.24 21.58 26.36
CA GLY A 45 -19.68 20.34 26.90
C GLY A 45 -20.23 19.05 26.26
N ASN A 46 -20.85 19.15 25.09
CA ASN A 46 -21.43 18.01 24.38
C ASN A 46 -20.39 17.23 23.54
N ILE A 47 -19.31 17.91 23.13
CA ILE A 47 -18.24 17.38 22.28
C ILE A 47 -16.91 17.88 22.83
N GLU A 48 -15.92 17.00 22.95
CA GLU A 48 -14.55 17.41 23.30
C GLU A 48 -13.87 18.08 22.09
N PRO A 49 -13.12 19.17 22.30
CA PRO A 49 -12.37 19.79 21.22
C PRO A 49 -11.30 18.84 20.67
N MET A 50 -11.13 18.84 19.36
CA MET A 50 -10.03 18.13 18.72
C MET A 50 -8.69 18.71 19.17
N ALA A 51 -7.82 17.82 19.66
CA ALA A 51 -6.45 18.18 20.04
C ALA A 51 -5.57 18.33 18.80
N HIS A 52 -4.59 19.22 18.88
CA HIS A 52 -3.53 19.33 17.87
C HIS A 52 -2.51 18.19 17.99
N SER A 53 -1.89 17.86 16.86
CA SER A 53 -0.73 16.98 16.78
C SER A 53 0.58 17.79 16.79
N SER A 54 1.71 17.08 16.91
CA SER A 54 3.05 17.67 16.83
C SER A 54 4.06 16.71 16.20
N VAL A 55 5.13 17.25 15.64
CA VAL A 55 6.20 16.45 15.02
C VAL A 55 6.88 15.57 16.06
N GLU A 56 7.12 16.11 17.25
CA GLU A 56 7.73 15.42 18.38
C GLU A 56 6.85 14.28 18.88
N PHE A 57 5.53 14.46 18.87
CA PHE A 57 4.58 13.40 19.22
C PHE A 57 4.70 12.22 18.28
N ILE A 58 4.62 12.45 16.96
CA ILE A 58 4.72 11.38 15.95
C ILE A 58 6.07 10.65 16.06
N LEU A 59 7.17 11.40 16.17
CA LEU A 59 8.51 10.83 16.28
C LEU A 59 8.66 9.99 17.55
N LYS A 60 8.17 10.48 18.69
CA LYS A 60 8.25 9.77 19.97
C LYS A 60 7.38 8.51 19.98
N ALA A 61 6.21 8.56 19.37
CA ALA A 61 5.26 7.45 19.36
C ALA A 61 5.69 6.29 18.44
N SER A 62 6.31 6.61 17.29
CA SER A 62 6.52 5.63 16.22
C SER A 62 7.94 5.57 15.67
N GLY A 63 8.76 6.60 15.87
CA GLY A 63 10.04 6.76 15.17
C GLY A 63 9.91 7.21 13.70
N ILE A 64 8.69 7.45 13.20
CA ILE A 64 8.46 7.86 11.81
C ILE A 64 8.79 9.34 11.64
N GLU A 65 9.55 9.68 10.59
CA GLU A 65 9.88 11.07 10.22
C GLU A 65 9.12 11.56 8.98
N GLN A 66 8.83 10.64 8.06
CA GLN A 66 8.17 10.91 6.79
C GLN A 66 7.54 9.64 6.22
N ARG A 67 6.66 9.81 5.23
CA ARG A 67 6.07 8.69 4.46
C ARG A 67 5.94 9.04 2.99
N TYR A 68 6.00 8.01 2.15
CA TYR A 68 5.69 8.11 0.73
C TYR A 68 4.19 7.94 0.51
N VAL A 69 3.62 8.69 -0.43
CA VAL A 69 2.19 8.64 -0.76
C VAL A 69 1.97 8.71 -2.26
N MET A 70 0.83 8.19 -2.72
CA MET A 70 0.43 8.26 -4.13
C MET A 70 -0.20 9.62 -4.49
N ASP A 71 -0.89 10.25 -3.54
CA ASP A 71 -1.43 11.60 -3.68
C ASP A 71 -1.19 12.40 -2.40
N LYS A 72 -0.35 13.44 -2.50
CA LYS A 72 -0.01 14.35 -1.41
C LYS A 72 -1.04 15.47 -1.28
N SER A 73 -1.61 15.93 -2.38
CA SER A 73 -2.51 17.09 -2.42
C SER A 73 -3.77 16.87 -1.59
N GLY A 74 -4.49 15.76 -1.82
CA GLY A 74 -5.73 15.48 -1.10
C GLY A 74 -5.49 15.16 0.38
N ILE A 75 -4.38 14.49 0.70
CA ILE A 75 -4.03 14.17 2.09
C ILE A 75 -3.72 15.44 2.90
N LEU A 76 -3.01 16.41 2.31
CA LEU A 76 -2.60 17.64 3.00
C LEU A 76 -3.63 18.77 2.93
N ASP A 77 -4.75 18.57 2.25
CA ASP A 77 -5.85 19.54 2.25
C ASP A 77 -6.73 19.33 3.49
N PRO A 78 -6.81 20.31 4.41
CA PRO A 78 -7.60 20.22 5.64
C PRO A 78 -9.10 20.08 5.42
N GLU A 79 -9.63 20.36 4.23
CA GLU A 79 -11.05 20.14 3.92
C GLU A 79 -11.31 18.74 3.31
N ILE A 80 -10.25 18.02 2.93
CA ILE A 80 -10.31 16.71 2.26
C ILE A 80 -9.79 15.61 3.20
N MET A 81 -8.51 15.65 3.57
CA MET A 81 -7.84 14.68 4.45
C MET A 81 -7.91 13.21 3.97
N TYR A 82 -7.82 12.97 2.65
CA TYR A 82 -7.68 11.64 2.06
C TYR A 82 -7.10 11.73 0.64
N PRO A 83 -6.43 10.68 0.11
CA PRO A 83 -5.86 10.73 -1.23
C PRO A 83 -6.92 10.80 -2.31
N GLN A 84 -6.75 11.71 -3.27
CA GLN A 84 -7.59 11.84 -4.46
C GLN A 84 -6.96 11.14 -5.66
N LEU A 85 -7.13 9.82 -5.72
CA LEU A 85 -6.59 9.01 -6.81
C LEU A 85 -7.49 9.11 -8.05
N ARG A 86 -6.87 9.28 -9.23
CA ARG A 86 -7.58 9.32 -10.52
C ARG A 86 -8.28 7.98 -10.77
N GLN A 87 -9.58 8.01 -11.08
CA GLN A 87 -10.29 6.85 -11.60
C GLN A 87 -9.74 6.44 -12.98
N ARG A 88 -9.49 5.15 -13.16
CA ARG A 88 -8.94 4.57 -14.39
C ARG A 88 -10.02 3.82 -15.17
N SER A 89 -9.86 3.71 -16.48
CA SER A 89 -10.67 2.81 -17.30
C SER A 89 -10.20 1.36 -17.13
N ASP A 90 -11.03 0.40 -17.50
CA ASP A 90 -10.68 -1.02 -17.44
C ASP A 90 -9.51 -1.41 -18.39
N ASP A 91 -9.22 -0.58 -19.39
CA ASP A 91 -8.08 -0.74 -20.31
C ASP A 91 -6.75 -0.22 -19.73
N ASP A 92 -6.81 0.63 -18.69
CA ASP A 92 -5.61 1.15 -18.01
C ASP A 92 -5.21 0.16 -16.91
N PRO A 93 -3.91 -0.10 -16.69
CA PRO A 93 -3.46 -0.80 -15.50
C PRO A 93 -3.99 -0.15 -14.23
N SER A 94 -4.36 -0.94 -13.23
CA SER A 94 -4.72 -0.48 -11.89
C SER A 94 -3.50 0.06 -11.12
N ILE A 95 -3.72 0.82 -10.04
CA ILE A 95 -2.60 1.50 -9.35
C ILE A 95 -1.71 0.45 -8.68
N MET A 96 -2.30 -0.50 -7.95
CA MET A 96 -1.60 -1.65 -7.37
C MET A 96 -0.86 -2.46 -8.43
N ALA A 97 -1.43 -2.66 -9.62
CA ALA A 97 -0.76 -3.37 -10.70
C ALA A 97 0.47 -2.59 -11.21
N GLU A 98 0.38 -1.28 -11.46
CA GLU A 98 1.54 -0.47 -11.88
C GLU A 98 2.67 -0.49 -10.85
N MET A 99 2.35 -0.35 -9.56
CA MET A 99 3.33 -0.44 -8.48
C MET A 99 4.02 -1.81 -8.48
N ALA A 100 3.23 -2.87 -8.63
CA ALA A 100 3.75 -4.23 -8.67
C ALA A 100 4.59 -4.50 -9.92
N LEU A 101 4.25 -3.95 -11.09
CA LEU A 101 5.02 -4.10 -12.32
C LEU A 101 6.45 -3.56 -12.18
N ASP A 102 6.59 -2.34 -11.65
CA ASP A 102 7.91 -1.74 -11.43
C ASP A 102 8.76 -2.58 -10.46
N ALA A 103 8.19 -2.98 -9.33
CA ALA A 103 8.87 -3.83 -8.36
C ALA A 103 9.22 -5.22 -8.95
N ALA A 104 8.29 -5.83 -9.69
CA ALA A 104 8.48 -7.14 -10.30
C ALA A 104 9.58 -7.15 -11.36
N HIS A 105 9.65 -6.14 -12.22
CA HIS A 105 10.73 -6.02 -13.20
C HIS A 105 12.11 -5.95 -12.53
N LYS A 106 12.24 -5.19 -11.44
CA LYS A 106 13.47 -5.11 -10.64
C LYS A 106 13.82 -6.46 -10.00
N ALA A 107 12.83 -7.16 -9.43
CA ALA A 107 13.03 -8.46 -8.81
C ALA A 107 13.46 -9.53 -9.83
N LEU A 108 12.80 -9.57 -11.00
CA LEU A 108 13.13 -10.49 -12.09
C LEU A 108 14.53 -10.22 -12.65
N ALA A 109 14.88 -8.94 -12.85
CA ALA A 109 16.22 -8.55 -13.27
C ALA A 109 17.31 -8.98 -12.26
N GLN A 110 17.08 -8.74 -10.96
CA GLN A 110 18.01 -9.18 -9.91
C GLN A 110 18.15 -10.72 -9.87
N ALA A 111 17.06 -11.44 -10.12
CA ALA A 111 17.05 -12.90 -10.17
C ALA A 111 17.65 -13.48 -11.46
N GLY A 112 17.95 -12.66 -12.47
CA GLY A 112 18.35 -13.12 -13.80
C GLY A 112 17.27 -13.96 -14.49
N ARG A 113 15.99 -13.63 -14.26
CA ARG A 113 14.82 -14.36 -14.76
C ARG A 113 13.96 -13.48 -15.66
N THR A 114 13.16 -14.14 -16.49
CA THR A 114 12.16 -13.53 -17.36
C THR A 114 10.76 -13.99 -16.97
N ALA A 115 9.72 -13.40 -17.57
CA ALA A 115 8.33 -13.82 -17.36
C ALA A 115 8.10 -15.30 -17.70
N ALA A 116 8.84 -15.87 -18.66
CA ALA A 116 8.74 -17.28 -19.06
C ALA A 116 9.26 -18.27 -17.99
N ASP A 117 10.01 -17.76 -17.00
CA ASP A 117 10.57 -18.56 -15.90
C ASP A 117 9.64 -18.65 -14.69
N VAL A 118 8.53 -17.90 -14.68
CA VAL A 118 7.57 -17.81 -13.58
C VAL A 118 6.29 -18.56 -13.95
N ASP A 119 5.77 -19.36 -13.02
CA ASP A 119 4.51 -20.11 -13.23
C ASP A 119 3.38 -19.64 -12.29
N LEU A 120 3.69 -18.76 -11.34
CA LEU A 120 2.77 -18.27 -10.32
C LEU A 120 2.99 -16.80 -9.99
N VAL A 121 1.91 -16.03 -9.93
CA VAL A 121 1.89 -14.69 -9.33
C VAL A 121 0.97 -14.68 -8.11
N ILE A 122 1.49 -14.24 -6.96
CA ILE A 122 0.70 -14.03 -5.74
C ILE A 122 0.69 -12.53 -5.42
N CYS A 123 -0.48 -11.90 -5.46
CA CYS A 123 -0.67 -10.56 -4.89
C CYS A 123 -1.06 -10.69 -3.42
N ALA A 124 -0.10 -10.47 -2.53
CA ALA A 124 -0.27 -10.62 -1.09
C ALA A 124 -0.18 -9.25 -0.40
N ALA A 125 -1.33 -8.61 -0.17
CA ALA A 125 -1.40 -7.23 0.34
C ALA A 125 -2.48 -7.10 1.43
N SER A 126 -2.39 -6.03 2.23
CA SER A 126 -3.32 -5.75 3.32
C SER A 126 -4.71 -5.31 2.85
N ASN A 127 -4.81 -4.82 1.62
CA ASN A 127 -6.06 -4.48 0.96
C ASN A 127 -5.91 -4.71 -0.56
N LEU A 128 -7.04 -4.90 -1.26
CA LEU A 128 -7.08 -5.13 -2.70
C LEU A 128 -7.98 -4.07 -3.34
N GLU A 129 -7.56 -3.48 -4.46
CA GLU A 129 -8.30 -2.42 -5.15
C GLU A 129 -9.66 -2.88 -5.71
N ARG A 130 -9.86 -4.19 -5.91
CA ARG A 130 -11.11 -4.79 -6.36
C ARG A 130 -11.21 -6.25 -5.94
N ALA A 131 -12.43 -6.78 -5.95
CA ALA A 131 -12.67 -8.20 -5.62
C ALA A 131 -12.37 -9.14 -6.80
N TYR A 132 -12.74 -8.74 -8.01
CA TYR A 132 -12.48 -9.48 -9.25
C TYR A 132 -12.49 -8.51 -10.46
N PRO A 133 -11.79 -8.85 -11.57
CA PRO A 133 -10.78 -9.91 -11.68
C PRO A 133 -9.62 -9.68 -10.70
N ALA A 134 -8.94 -10.74 -10.26
CA ALA A 134 -7.86 -10.62 -9.27
C ALA A 134 -6.76 -9.65 -9.75
N VAL A 135 -6.17 -8.89 -8.83
CA VAL A 135 -5.05 -7.98 -9.13
C VAL A 135 -3.83 -8.77 -9.59
N ALA A 136 -3.59 -9.95 -9.00
CA ALA A 136 -2.54 -10.86 -9.43
C ALA A 136 -2.69 -11.33 -10.88
N ILE A 137 -3.92 -11.55 -11.36
CA ILE A 137 -4.18 -11.97 -12.75
C ILE A 137 -3.88 -10.82 -13.72
N GLU A 138 -4.23 -9.59 -13.36
CA GLU A 138 -3.85 -8.41 -14.14
C GLU A 138 -2.33 -8.26 -14.22
N ILE A 139 -1.61 -8.37 -13.09
CA ILE A 139 -0.15 -8.30 -13.05
C ILE A 139 0.48 -9.42 -13.89
N GLN A 140 -0.04 -10.64 -13.78
CA GLN A 140 0.37 -11.78 -14.58
C GLN A 140 0.24 -11.48 -16.08
N GLN A 141 -0.92 -10.97 -16.51
CA GLN A 141 -1.20 -10.62 -17.90
C GLN A 141 -0.25 -9.52 -18.41
N LEU A 142 -0.08 -8.45 -17.63
CA LEU A 142 0.77 -7.30 -18.01
C LEU A 142 2.26 -7.68 -18.13
N LEU A 143 2.75 -8.61 -17.31
CA LEU A 143 4.12 -9.13 -17.40
C LEU A 143 4.31 -10.20 -18.49
N GLY A 144 3.21 -10.74 -19.05
CA GLY A 144 3.26 -11.88 -19.97
C GLY A 144 3.61 -13.21 -19.30
N ILE A 145 3.42 -13.32 -17.99
CA ILE A 145 3.65 -14.56 -17.22
C ILE A 145 2.55 -15.57 -17.55
N GLN A 146 2.93 -16.84 -17.73
CA GLN A 146 1.99 -17.94 -17.94
C GLN A 146 1.73 -18.69 -16.62
N GLY A 147 0.78 -19.62 -16.59
CA GLY A 147 0.43 -20.37 -15.39
C GLY A 147 -0.79 -19.78 -14.69
N PHE A 148 -0.75 -19.61 -13.36
CA PHE A 148 -1.90 -19.15 -12.59
C PHE A 148 -1.52 -18.03 -11.61
N ALA A 149 -2.54 -17.28 -11.16
CA ALA A 149 -2.35 -16.17 -10.24
C ALA A 149 -3.54 -16.04 -9.29
N PHE A 150 -3.29 -15.55 -8.08
CA PHE A 150 -4.34 -15.29 -7.11
C PHE A 150 -3.97 -14.18 -6.13
N ASP A 151 -5.00 -13.55 -5.57
CA ASP A 151 -4.89 -12.58 -4.50
C ASP A 151 -5.00 -13.28 -3.14
N MET A 152 -4.26 -12.80 -2.15
CA MET A 152 -4.41 -13.22 -0.75
C MET A 152 -4.22 -12.03 0.20
N ASN A 153 -4.90 -12.09 1.34
CA ASN A 153 -4.86 -11.02 2.33
C ASN A 153 -4.85 -11.60 3.75
N VAL A 154 -3.81 -11.24 4.51
CA VAL A 154 -3.70 -11.42 5.96
C VAL A 154 -3.01 -10.19 6.58
N ALA A 155 -3.44 -9.00 6.13
CA ALA A 155 -2.95 -7.71 6.59
C ALA A 155 -1.40 -7.62 6.56
N CYS A 156 -0.78 -7.17 7.66
CA CYS A 156 0.66 -6.96 7.79
C CYS A 156 1.51 -8.23 7.58
N SER A 157 0.92 -9.42 7.68
CA SER A 157 1.63 -10.69 7.49
C SER A 157 1.50 -11.25 6.07
N SER A 158 0.88 -10.53 5.14
CA SER A 158 0.60 -11.04 3.79
C SER A 158 1.88 -11.45 3.06
N ALA A 159 2.97 -10.68 3.20
CA ALA A 159 4.25 -11.02 2.58
C ALA A 159 4.82 -12.36 3.07
N THR A 160 4.86 -12.60 4.39
CA THR A 160 5.42 -13.84 4.94
C THR A 160 4.56 -15.05 4.60
N PHE A 161 3.24 -14.91 4.62
CA PHE A 161 2.30 -15.97 4.23
C PHE A 161 2.36 -16.26 2.72
N GLY A 162 2.49 -15.23 1.88
CA GLY A 162 2.69 -15.37 0.43
C GLY A 162 3.99 -16.07 0.09
N ILE A 163 5.09 -15.71 0.77
CA ILE A 163 6.40 -16.38 0.63
C ILE A 163 6.31 -17.85 1.06
N GLN A 164 5.62 -18.15 2.17
CA GLN A 164 5.43 -19.53 2.61
C GLN A 164 4.64 -20.34 1.58
N ALA A 165 3.51 -19.83 1.09
CA ALA A 165 2.69 -20.49 0.07
C ALA A 165 3.49 -20.75 -1.22
N ALA A 166 4.24 -19.75 -1.68
CA ALA A 166 5.13 -19.89 -2.83
C ALA A 166 6.22 -20.96 -2.61
N ALA A 167 6.87 -20.95 -1.44
CA ALA A 167 7.90 -21.93 -1.09
C ALA A 167 7.35 -23.36 -1.04
N ASP A 168 6.13 -23.55 -0.54
CA ASP A 168 5.45 -24.84 -0.49
C ASP A 168 5.07 -25.35 -1.89
N MET A 169 4.60 -24.46 -2.77
CA MET A 169 4.30 -24.79 -4.17
C MET A 169 5.57 -25.13 -4.97
N VAL A 170 6.69 -24.46 -4.71
CA VAL A 170 8.00 -24.82 -5.29
C VAL A 170 8.47 -26.18 -4.75
N ARG A 171 8.41 -26.39 -3.44
CA ARG A 171 8.88 -27.63 -2.79
C ARG A 171 8.11 -28.86 -3.27
N SER A 172 6.80 -28.70 -3.49
CA SER A 172 5.91 -29.74 -4.03
C SER A 172 6.06 -29.97 -5.54
N GLY A 173 6.73 -29.05 -6.27
CA GLY A 173 6.90 -29.12 -7.72
C GLY A 173 5.69 -28.63 -8.51
N SER A 174 4.72 -27.96 -7.87
CA SER A 174 3.56 -27.39 -8.55
C SER A 174 3.93 -26.20 -9.45
N VAL A 175 5.01 -25.49 -9.11
CA VAL A 175 5.56 -24.34 -9.84
C VAL A 175 7.08 -24.36 -9.82
N ARG A 176 7.73 -23.89 -10.88
CA ARG A 176 9.21 -23.78 -10.95
C ARG A 176 9.71 -22.52 -10.23
N ALA A 177 8.97 -21.42 -10.37
CA ALA A 177 9.20 -20.17 -9.67
C ALA A 177 7.88 -19.42 -9.48
N ALA A 178 7.84 -18.60 -8.44
CA ALA A 178 6.71 -17.73 -8.12
C ALA A 178 7.20 -16.28 -7.98
N LEU A 179 6.36 -15.35 -8.43
CA LEU A 179 6.49 -13.92 -8.17
C LEU A 179 5.48 -13.57 -7.07
N VAL A 180 5.99 -13.15 -5.90
CA VAL A 180 5.15 -12.63 -4.81
C VAL A 180 5.27 -11.10 -4.83
N VAL A 181 4.14 -10.41 -4.93
CA VAL A 181 4.07 -8.95 -4.95
C VAL A 181 3.22 -8.45 -3.78
N ASN A 182 3.65 -7.33 -3.20
CA ASN A 182 3.02 -6.74 -2.00
C ASN A 182 2.75 -5.23 -2.23
N PRO A 183 1.94 -4.85 -3.24
CA PRO A 183 1.61 -3.44 -3.45
C PRO A 183 0.72 -2.94 -2.30
N GLU A 184 1.15 -1.88 -1.61
CA GLU A 184 0.46 -1.31 -0.44
C GLU A 184 0.16 0.18 -0.66
N ILE A 185 -1.13 0.53 -0.69
CA ILE A 185 -1.62 1.92 -0.74
C ILE A 185 -2.29 2.24 0.59
N CYS A 186 -1.53 2.14 1.69
CA CYS A 186 -2.06 2.28 3.05
C CYS A 186 -2.80 3.61 3.27
N SER A 187 -2.37 4.67 2.56
CA SER A 187 -3.02 5.98 2.58
C SER A 187 -4.50 5.96 2.17
N GLY A 188 -4.92 4.98 1.37
CA GLY A 188 -6.30 4.88 0.89
C GLY A 188 -7.29 4.34 1.93
N HIS A 189 -6.79 3.78 3.03
CA HIS A 189 -7.61 3.25 4.12
C HIS A 189 -7.12 3.69 5.51
N LEU A 190 -6.34 4.77 5.56
CA LEU A 190 -5.94 5.43 6.80
C LEU A 190 -6.93 6.55 7.13
N GLU A 191 -7.31 6.68 8.40
CA GLU A 191 -8.11 7.80 8.88
C GLU A 191 -7.21 8.97 9.24
N TRP A 192 -6.94 9.85 8.28
CA TRP A 192 -6.04 11.00 8.46
C TRP A 192 -6.57 12.07 9.42
N ARG A 193 -7.84 11.97 9.84
CA ARG A 193 -8.48 12.87 10.81
C ARG A 193 -8.39 12.34 12.24
N ASP A 194 -7.83 11.15 12.43
CA ASP A 194 -7.45 10.64 13.74
C ASP A 194 -6.01 11.05 14.07
N ARG A 195 -5.80 11.57 15.28
CA ARG A 195 -4.49 12.02 15.75
C ARG A 195 -3.59 10.87 16.16
N ASP A 196 -4.21 9.82 16.70
CA ASP A 196 -3.53 8.78 17.49
C ASP A 196 -3.35 7.47 16.69
N CYS A 197 -3.70 7.47 15.40
CA CYS A 197 -3.49 6.35 14.47
C CYS A 197 -2.04 6.20 14.00
#